data_AF-A0A4R8C0W7-F1
#
_entry.id   AF-A0A4R8C0W7-F1
#
_cell.length_a   1.000
_cell.length_b   1.000
_cell.length_c   1.000
_cell.angle_alpha   90.00
_cell.angle_beta   90.00
_cell.angle_gamma   90.00
#
_symmetry.space_group_name_H-M   'P 1'
#
loop_
_entity.id
_entity.type
_entity.pdbx_description
1 polymer ?
#
loop_
_entity_poly.entity_id
_entity_poly.type
_entity_poly.pdbx_seq_one_letter_code
_entity_poly.pdbx_strand_id
1 'polypeptide(L)'
;MSTTPYRLDHLRRDGRFVARFAHQLTVASGVPVGSRWCPVSDDPTKMWQIAWWNGPTVALMRFLAADLAGSVVGVDVENLQWNRTITPEAFALALIANVRAGHPPLGTHATCGQLMAALERIDHPQRGTSRDLELARRLVRLGDHLEHGMLAFLQQHGLAGLGEGPLLPQVVDLRANSRAETL
;
A
#
# COMPACT_ATOMS: atom_id res chain seq x y z
N MET A 1 -30.14 -43.68 1.76
CA MET A 1 -29.33 -42.91 0.79
C MET A 1 -28.51 -41.91 1.59
N SER A 2 -27.20 -42.15 1.72
CA SER A 2 -26.30 -41.35 2.56
C SER A 2 -25.50 -40.42 1.64
N THR A 3 -25.85 -39.14 1.58
CA THR A 3 -25.08 -38.12 0.87
C THR A 3 -23.84 -37.77 1.69
N THR A 4 -22.70 -38.03 1.08
CA THR A 4 -21.35 -38.04 1.65
C THR A 4 -20.88 -36.65 2.11
N PRO A 5 -20.54 -36.45 3.40
CA PRO A 5 -19.89 -35.21 3.87
C PRO A 5 -18.49 -34.98 3.26
N TYR A 6 -17.83 -36.04 2.76
CA TYR A 6 -16.51 -35.98 2.12
C TYR A 6 -16.42 -35.11 0.86
N ARG A 7 -17.53 -34.90 0.14
CA ARG A 7 -17.51 -34.20 -1.16
C ARG A 7 -17.51 -32.67 -1.02
N LEU A 8 -18.07 -32.15 0.08
CA LEU A 8 -18.14 -30.71 0.37
C LEU A 8 -16.81 -30.18 0.96
N ASP A 9 -16.11 -30.97 1.77
CA ASP A 9 -14.81 -30.59 2.32
C ASP A 9 -13.70 -30.50 1.28
N HIS A 10 -13.76 -31.30 0.20
CA HIS A 10 -12.81 -31.20 -0.90
C HIS A 10 -13.03 -29.94 -1.76
N LEU A 11 -14.29 -29.54 -1.98
CA LEU A 11 -14.61 -28.32 -2.72
C LEU A 11 -14.15 -27.06 -1.96
N ARG A 12 -14.29 -27.05 -0.62
CA ARG A 12 -13.79 -25.99 0.27
C ARG A 12 -12.27 -25.83 0.27
N ARG A 13 -11.53 -26.83 -0.23
CA ARG A 13 -10.06 -26.86 -0.24
C ARG A 13 -9.43 -26.66 -1.62
N ASP A 14 -10.23 -26.58 -2.69
CA ASP A 14 -9.68 -26.45 -4.03
C ASP A 14 -9.29 -24.99 -4.32
N GLY A 15 -7.97 -24.76 -4.38
CA GLY A 15 -7.38 -23.44 -4.61
C GLY A 15 -7.83 -22.77 -5.91
N ARG A 16 -8.39 -23.51 -6.87
CA ARG A 16 -8.96 -22.94 -8.09
C ARG A 16 -10.17 -22.04 -7.81
N PHE A 17 -11.04 -22.42 -6.86
CA PHE A 17 -12.20 -21.59 -6.51
C PHE A 17 -11.77 -20.32 -5.77
N VAL A 18 -10.81 -20.45 -4.84
CA VAL A 18 -10.28 -19.30 -4.09
C VAL A 18 -9.54 -18.33 -5.02
N ALA A 19 -8.77 -18.83 -5.99
CA ALA A 19 -8.11 -17.99 -7.00
C ALA A 19 -9.12 -17.26 -7.89
N ARG A 20 -10.21 -17.93 -8.32
CA ARG A 20 -11.29 -17.30 -9.08
C ARG A 20 -12.01 -16.22 -8.26
N PHE A 21 -12.25 -16.48 -6.98
CA PHE A 21 -12.83 -15.51 -6.06
C PHE A 21 -11.92 -14.29 -5.85
N ALA A 22 -10.61 -14.49 -5.66
CA ALA A 22 -9.63 -13.40 -5.61
C ALA A 22 -9.60 -12.57 -6.89
N HIS A 23 -9.76 -13.21 -8.05
CA HIS A 23 -9.88 -12.51 -9.33
C HIS A 23 -11.15 -11.64 -9.40
N GLN A 24 -12.31 -12.14 -8.97
CA GLN A 24 -13.52 -11.32 -8.91
C GLN A 24 -13.40 -10.16 -7.92
N LEU A 25 -12.77 -10.39 -6.78
CA LEU A 25 -12.45 -9.31 -5.84
C LEU A 25 -11.51 -8.27 -6.46
N THR A 26 -10.56 -8.69 -7.30
CA THR A 26 -9.71 -7.75 -8.06
C THR A 26 -10.56 -6.86 -8.96
N VAL A 27 -11.51 -7.43 -9.68
CA VAL A 27 -12.43 -6.69 -10.56
C VAL A 27 -13.31 -5.73 -9.76
N ALA A 28 -13.90 -6.20 -8.65
CA ALA A 28 -14.82 -5.40 -7.84
C ALA A 28 -14.12 -4.26 -7.08
N SER A 29 -12.92 -4.51 -6.56
CA SER A 29 -12.16 -3.54 -5.75
C SER A 29 -11.27 -2.60 -6.57
N GLY A 30 -10.97 -2.97 -7.82
CA GLY A 30 -10.04 -2.24 -8.69
C GLY A 30 -8.56 -2.33 -8.24
N VAL A 31 -8.22 -3.25 -7.33
CA VAL A 31 -6.83 -3.50 -6.91
C VAL A 31 -6.47 -4.97 -7.10
N PRO A 32 -5.22 -5.32 -7.43
CA PRO A 32 -4.79 -6.72 -7.50
C PRO A 32 -4.97 -7.42 -6.15
N VAL A 33 -5.74 -8.51 -6.15
CA VAL A 33 -5.98 -9.37 -4.98
C VAL A 33 -5.42 -10.76 -5.28
N GLY A 34 -4.61 -11.27 -4.35
CA GLY A 34 -4.05 -12.61 -4.40
C GLY A 34 -4.69 -13.54 -3.36
N SER A 35 -4.55 -14.84 -3.60
CA SER A 35 -4.91 -15.89 -2.65
C SER A 35 -3.72 -16.80 -2.38
N ARG A 36 -3.48 -17.16 -1.12
CA ARG A 36 -2.45 -18.14 -0.74
C ARG A 36 -2.94 -19.10 0.32
N TRP A 37 -2.46 -20.34 0.25
CA TRP A 37 -2.63 -21.31 1.33
C TRP A 37 -1.79 -20.88 2.53
N CYS A 38 -2.39 -20.80 3.70
CA CYS A 38 -1.77 -20.39 4.95
C CYS A 38 -2.00 -21.49 6.00
N PRO A 39 -1.13 -22.51 6.09
CA PRO A 39 -1.32 -23.65 7.00
C PRO A 39 -0.99 -23.32 8.46
N VAL A 40 -0.38 -22.16 8.73
CA VAL A 40 0.11 -21.75 10.06
C VAL A 40 -0.93 -20.87 10.77
N SER A 41 -2.20 -21.11 10.48
CA SER A 41 -3.32 -20.45 11.15
C SER A 41 -3.47 -21.01 12.56
N ASP A 42 -3.60 -20.15 13.59
CA ASP A 42 -4.03 -20.59 14.93
C ASP A 42 -5.41 -21.26 14.90
N ASP A 43 -6.16 -21.05 13.81
CA ASP A 43 -7.45 -21.65 13.52
C ASP A 43 -7.35 -22.59 12.31
N PRO A 44 -7.42 -23.92 12.49
CA PRO A 44 -7.29 -24.89 11.40
C PRO A 44 -8.40 -24.81 10.36
N THR A 45 -9.47 -24.03 10.62
CA THR A 45 -10.52 -23.76 9.63
C THR A 45 -10.12 -22.69 8.61
N LYS A 46 -9.15 -21.81 8.94
CA LYS A 46 -8.75 -20.66 8.14
C LYS A 46 -7.49 -20.90 7.32
N MET A 47 -7.57 -21.83 6.40
CA MET A 47 -6.42 -22.31 5.62
C MET A 47 -6.10 -21.47 4.37
N TRP A 48 -6.97 -20.54 4.00
CA TRP A 48 -6.76 -19.64 2.85
C TRP A 48 -6.71 -18.19 3.30
N GLN A 49 -5.76 -17.44 2.75
CA GLN A 49 -5.62 -16.01 2.95
C GLN A 49 -5.84 -15.26 1.63
N ILE A 50 -6.69 -14.25 1.69
CA ILE A 50 -6.85 -13.22 0.66
C ILE A 50 -5.96 -12.03 1.04
N ALA A 51 -5.07 -11.64 0.13
CA ALA A 51 -4.08 -10.61 0.38
C ALA A 51 -4.02 -9.57 -0.74
N TRP A 52 -3.82 -8.32 -0.36
CA TRP A 52 -3.64 -7.21 -1.31
C TRP A 52 -2.77 -6.10 -0.69
N TRP A 53 -2.30 -5.21 -1.54
CA TRP A 53 -1.50 -4.05 -1.14
C TRP A 53 -2.33 -2.77 -1.22
N ASN A 54 -2.26 -1.96 -0.17
CA ASN A 54 -3.02 -0.72 -0.01
C ASN A 54 -4.51 -0.92 -0.31
N GLY A 55 -5.12 -0.09 -1.16
CA GLY A 55 -6.48 -0.35 -1.68
C GLY A 55 -7.57 -0.20 -0.61
N PRO A 56 -8.72 -0.84 -0.77
CA PRO A 56 -9.77 -0.84 0.26
C PRO A 56 -9.29 -1.34 1.62
N THR A 57 -9.91 -0.85 2.68
CA THR A 57 -9.78 -1.43 4.04
C THR A 57 -10.25 -2.89 4.06
N VAL A 58 -9.84 -3.64 5.08
CA VAL A 58 -10.32 -5.03 5.28
C VAL A 58 -11.85 -5.07 5.45
N ALA A 59 -12.43 -4.08 6.13
CA ALA A 59 -13.87 -3.97 6.30
C ALA A 59 -14.58 -3.80 4.95
N LEU A 60 -14.11 -2.88 4.10
CA LEU A 60 -14.68 -2.68 2.77
C LEU A 60 -14.47 -3.91 1.87
N MET A 61 -13.30 -4.56 1.93
CA MET A 61 -13.04 -5.78 1.15
C MET A 61 -13.98 -6.92 1.55
N ARG A 62 -14.26 -7.08 2.85
CA ARG A 62 -15.25 -8.05 3.35
C ARG A 62 -16.67 -7.75 2.89
N PHE A 63 -17.04 -6.46 2.84
CA PHE A 63 -18.32 -6.04 2.30
C PHE A 63 -18.47 -6.44 0.82
N LEU A 64 -17.45 -6.15 -0.01
CA LEU A 64 -17.43 -6.58 -1.42
C LEU A 64 -17.47 -8.10 -1.57
N ALA A 65 -16.76 -8.82 -0.70
CA ALA A 65 -16.74 -10.27 -0.68
C ALA A 65 -18.11 -10.89 -0.36
N ALA A 66 -18.89 -10.27 0.54
CA ALA A 66 -20.22 -10.73 0.89
C ALA A 66 -21.20 -10.63 -0.29
N ASP A 67 -21.13 -9.55 -1.07
CA ASP A 67 -21.92 -9.38 -2.30
C ASP A 67 -21.55 -10.44 -3.36
N LEU A 68 -20.26 -10.76 -3.46
CA LEU A 68 -19.75 -11.78 -4.38
C LEU A 68 -19.95 -13.23 -3.91
N ALA A 69 -20.28 -13.48 -2.63
CA ALA A 69 -20.35 -14.82 -2.07
C ALA A 69 -21.38 -15.72 -2.79
N GLY A 70 -22.44 -15.13 -3.35
CA GLY A 70 -23.42 -15.83 -4.18
C GLY A 70 -22.92 -16.22 -5.58
N SER A 71 -21.80 -15.66 -6.03
CA SER A 71 -21.30 -15.80 -7.40
C SER A 71 -20.24 -16.89 -7.60
N VAL A 72 -19.64 -17.41 -6.51
CA VAL A 72 -18.64 -18.50 -6.55
C VAL A 72 -18.99 -19.57 -5.54
N VAL A 73 -19.54 -20.67 -6.04
CA VAL A 73 -19.75 -21.90 -5.27
C VAL A 73 -18.38 -22.49 -4.90
N GLY A 74 -18.21 -22.88 -3.64
CA GLY A 74 -17.03 -23.62 -3.17
C GLY A 74 -16.03 -22.82 -2.33
N VAL A 75 -16.25 -21.51 -2.13
CA VAL A 75 -15.43 -20.69 -1.22
C VAL A 75 -16.17 -20.44 0.09
N ASP A 76 -15.51 -20.77 1.20
CA ASP A 76 -15.98 -20.46 2.54
C ASP A 76 -15.44 -19.08 2.96
N VAL A 77 -16.19 -18.03 2.64
CA VAL A 77 -15.77 -16.62 2.82
C VAL A 77 -15.58 -16.28 4.31
N GLU A 78 -16.36 -16.88 5.20
CA GLU A 78 -16.29 -16.65 6.65
C GLU A 78 -14.96 -17.14 7.23
N ASN A 79 -14.40 -18.20 6.64
CA ASN A 79 -13.14 -18.81 7.06
C ASN A 79 -11.92 -18.31 6.26
N LEU A 80 -12.04 -17.23 5.49
CA LEU A 80 -10.88 -16.59 4.87
C LEU A 80 -10.12 -15.71 5.88
N GLN A 81 -8.79 -15.81 5.87
CA GLN A 81 -7.94 -14.78 6.45
C GLN A 81 -7.84 -13.60 5.50
N TRP A 82 -7.85 -12.39 6.04
CA TRP A 82 -7.77 -11.15 5.26
C TRP A 82 -6.50 -10.42 5.65
N ASN A 83 -5.63 -10.14 4.68
CA ASN A 83 -4.39 -9.44 4.94
C ASN A 83 -4.24 -8.27 3.97
N ARG A 84 -4.19 -7.07 4.54
CA ARG A 84 -3.90 -5.86 3.79
C ARG A 84 -2.53 -5.36 4.21
N THR A 85 -1.65 -5.13 3.24
CA THR A 85 -0.33 -4.56 3.53
C THR A 85 -0.29 -3.10 3.06
N ILE A 86 0.02 -2.18 3.96
CA ILE A 86 0.31 -0.79 3.60
C ILE A 86 1.74 -0.70 3.10
N THR A 87 1.92 -0.21 1.88
CA THR A 87 3.24 -0.09 1.27
C THR A 87 4.02 1.10 1.84
N PRO A 88 5.36 1.05 1.84
CA PRO A 88 6.19 2.19 2.22
C PRO A 88 5.84 3.47 1.46
N GLU A 89 5.46 3.38 0.18
CA GLU A 89 5.03 4.53 -0.63
C GLU A 89 3.76 5.18 -0.09
N ALA A 90 2.79 4.40 0.39
CA ALA A 90 1.56 4.94 0.98
C ALA A 90 1.86 5.65 2.32
N PHE A 91 2.78 5.10 3.10
CA PHE A 91 3.27 5.76 4.31
C PHE A 91 4.01 7.07 3.99
N ALA A 92 4.90 7.05 2.99
CA ALA A 92 5.63 8.22 2.52
C ALA A 92 4.67 9.33 2.02
N LEU A 93 3.62 8.97 1.29
CA LEU A 93 2.58 9.91 0.85
C LEU A 93 1.91 10.60 2.04
N ALA A 94 1.60 9.87 3.10
CA ALA A 94 1.00 10.45 4.30
C ALA A 94 1.92 11.46 4.98
N LEU A 95 3.21 11.13 5.10
CA LEU A 95 4.21 12.07 5.62
C LEU A 95 4.29 13.34 4.78
N ILE A 96 4.37 13.19 3.45
CA ILE A 96 4.42 14.31 2.50
C ILE A 96 3.17 15.18 2.61
N ALA A 97 1.99 14.56 2.68
CA ALA A 97 0.72 15.26 2.82
C ALA A 97 0.66 16.09 4.11
N ASN A 98 1.12 15.54 5.24
CA ASN A 98 1.20 16.28 6.50
C ASN A 98 2.13 17.49 6.41
N VAL A 99 3.33 17.33 5.83
CA VAL A 99 4.28 18.44 5.68
C VAL A 99 3.71 19.53 4.77
N ARG A 100 3.05 19.16 3.66
CA ARG A 100 2.40 20.15 2.78
C ARG A 100 1.24 20.87 3.43
N ALA A 101 0.53 20.23 4.36
CA ALA A 101 -0.49 20.86 5.17
C ALA A 101 0.09 21.79 6.27
N GLY A 102 1.42 21.91 6.36
CA GLY A 102 2.09 22.75 7.36
C GLY A 102 2.25 22.09 8.72
N HIS A 103 2.03 20.77 8.81
CA HIS A 103 2.21 19.99 10.03
C HIS A 103 3.60 19.34 10.07
N PRO A 104 4.07 18.89 11.26
CA PRO A 104 5.19 17.95 11.34
C PRO A 104 4.92 16.70 10.47
N PRO A 105 5.95 15.94 10.05
CA PRO A 105 5.75 14.80 9.15
C PRO A 105 4.77 13.74 9.67
N LEU A 106 4.75 13.48 10.99
CA LEU A 106 3.77 12.57 11.60
C LEU A 106 2.36 13.17 11.76
N GLY A 107 2.16 14.43 11.40
CA GLY A 107 0.90 15.15 11.57
C GLY A 107 0.56 15.28 13.06
N THR A 108 -0.59 14.72 13.43
CA THR A 108 -1.07 14.67 14.83
C THR A 108 -0.65 13.41 15.58
N HIS A 109 0.06 12.48 14.94
CA HIS A 109 0.46 11.21 15.53
C HIS A 109 1.80 11.33 16.28
N ALA A 110 1.94 10.62 17.39
CA ALA A 110 3.15 10.63 18.19
C ALA A 110 4.25 9.69 17.65
N THR A 111 3.87 8.64 16.91
CA THR A 111 4.81 7.61 16.43
C THR A 111 4.47 7.15 15.01
N CYS A 112 5.46 6.57 14.30
CA CYS A 112 5.25 5.93 13.00
C CYS A 112 4.17 4.82 13.07
N GLY A 113 4.18 4.01 14.13
CA GLY A 113 3.18 2.97 14.33
C GLY A 113 1.75 3.50 14.46
N GLN A 114 1.56 4.66 15.13
CA GLN A 114 0.25 5.30 15.21
C GLN A 114 -0.24 5.82 13.86
N LEU A 115 0.66 6.41 13.05
CA LEU A 115 0.34 6.82 11.69
C LEU A 115 0.01 5.59 10.83
N MET A 116 0.79 4.52 10.91
CA MET A 116 0.53 3.27 10.17
C MET A 116 -0.85 2.69 10.50
N ALA A 117 -1.20 2.60 11.79
CA ALA A 117 -2.51 2.15 12.25
C ALA A 117 -3.66 3.10 11.84
N ALA A 118 -3.37 4.37 11.54
CA ALA A 118 -4.36 5.28 10.96
C ALA A 118 -4.56 4.98 9.46
N LEU A 119 -3.48 4.72 8.71
CA LEU A 119 -3.55 4.37 7.29
C LEU A 119 -4.29 3.04 7.04
N GLU A 120 -4.17 2.08 7.95
CA GLU A 120 -4.92 0.82 7.90
C GLU A 120 -6.45 1.02 7.89
N ARG A 121 -6.93 2.16 8.41
CA ARG A 121 -8.35 2.54 8.46
C ARG A 121 -8.81 3.41 7.29
N ILE A 122 -7.90 3.81 6.41
CA ILE A 122 -8.21 4.64 5.25
C ILE A 122 -8.33 3.76 4.01
N ASP A 123 -9.37 3.98 3.20
CA ASP A 123 -9.48 3.37 1.89
C ASP A 123 -8.52 4.05 0.89
N HIS A 124 -7.77 3.23 0.17
CA HIS A 124 -6.80 3.63 -0.84
C HIS A 124 -5.79 4.72 -0.38
N PRO A 125 -4.98 4.48 0.66
CA PRO A 125 -4.03 5.45 1.23
C PRO A 125 -2.89 5.80 0.27
N GLN A 126 -2.71 5.02 -0.78
CA GLN A 126 -1.76 5.29 -1.85
C GLN A 126 -2.27 6.28 -2.91
N ARG A 127 -3.49 6.83 -2.77
CA ARG A 127 -4.02 7.80 -3.73
C ARG A 127 -3.32 9.14 -3.55
N GLY A 128 -2.84 9.68 -4.67
CA GLY A 128 -2.22 10.99 -4.78
C GLY A 128 -2.03 11.32 -6.25
N THR A 129 -1.52 12.51 -6.55
CA THR A 129 -1.17 12.86 -7.93
C THR A 129 0.06 12.06 -8.40
N SER A 130 0.31 11.99 -9.71
CA SER A 130 1.53 11.35 -10.25
C SER A 130 2.81 11.95 -9.69
N ARG A 131 2.80 13.26 -9.40
CA ARG A 131 3.90 13.97 -8.75
C ARG A 131 4.13 13.48 -7.32
N ASP A 132 3.05 13.26 -6.57
CA ASP A 132 3.14 12.82 -5.17
C ASP A 132 3.66 11.40 -5.08
N LEU A 133 3.22 10.53 -6.00
CA LEU A 133 3.71 9.17 -6.10
C LEU A 133 5.20 9.11 -6.42
N GLU A 134 5.68 9.98 -7.31
CA GLU A 134 7.12 10.05 -7.62
C GLU A 134 7.93 10.56 -6.43
N LEU A 135 7.44 11.58 -5.71
CA LEU A 135 8.07 12.07 -4.49
C LEU A 135 8.11 11.01 -3.39
N ALA A 136 7.01 10.30 -3.17
CA ALA A 136 6.93 9.21 -2.22
C ALA A 136 7.95 8.11 -2.53
N ARG A 137 8.08 7.70 -3.81
CA ARG A 137 9.10 6.73 -4.23
C ARG A 137 10.52 7.22 -4.01
N ARG A 138 10.80 8.51 -4.22
CA ARG A 138 12.11 9.10 -3.91
C ARG A 138 12.41 9.03 -2.42
N LEU A 139 11.44 9.42 -1.59
CA LEU A 139 11.58 9.38 -0.14
C LEU A 139 11.82 7.94 0.36
N VAL A 140 11.10 6.95 -0.18
CA VAL A 140 11.30 5.53 0.13
C VAL A 140 12.72 5.07 -0.19
N ARG A 141 13.30 5.51 -1.32
CA ARG A 141 14.67 5.14 -1.72
C ARG A 141 15.76 5.73 -0.82
N LEU A 142 15.46 6.81 -0.10
CA LEU A 142 16.41 7.50 0.77
C LEU A 142 16.37 7.01 2.22
N GLY A 143 15.32 6.28 2.62
CA GLY A 143 15.17 5.79 3.98
C GLY A 143 15.87 4.44 4.20
N ASP A 144 17.09 4.45 4.74
CA ASP A 144 17.82 3.23 5.14
C ASP A 144 17.03 2.34 6.13
N HIS A 145 16.13 2.96 6.90
CA HIS A 145 15.16 2.30 7.78
C HIS A 145 13.73 2.74 7.45
N LEU A 146 13.24 2.37 6.26
CA LEU A 146 11.91 2.69 5.70
C LEU A 146 11.16 3.79 6.47
N GLU A 147 10.29 3.46 7.43
CA GLU A 147 9.47 4.46 8.15
C GLU A 147 10.28 5.49 8.94
N HIS A 148 11.22 5.06 9.78
CA HIS A 148 12.00 5.94 10.65
C HIS A 148 13.02 6.75 9.85
N GLY A 149 13.61 6.15 8.82
CA GLY A 149 14.53 6.83 7.90
C GLY A 149 13.84 7.91 7.09
N MET A 150 12.64 7.62 6.56
CA MET A 150 11.83 8.62 5.86
C MET A 150 11.41 9.77 6.79
N LEU A 151 11.00 9.46 8.03
CA LEU A 151 10.68 10.47 9.04
C LEU A 151 11.89 11.36 9.35
N ALA A 152 13.03 10.77 9.66
CA ALA A 152 14.27 11.50 9.98
C ALA A 152 14.70 12.40 8.81
N PHE A 153 14.65 11.88 7.58
CA PHE A 153 14.96 12.66 6.38
C PHE A 153 14.08 13.90 6.27
N LEU A 154 12.76 13.76 6.40
CA LEU A 154 11.84 14.89 6.30
C LEU A 154 11.97 15.87 7.47
N GLN A 155 12.31 15.41 8.66
CA GLN A 155 12.59 16.29 9.80
C GLN A 155 13.85 17.13 9.58
N GLN A 156 14.87 16.58 8.92
CA GLN A 156 16.14 17.25 8.70
C GLN A 156 16.14 18.15 7.45
N HIS A 157 15.50 17.72 6.37
CA HIS A 157 15.61 18.36 5.06
C HIS A 157 14.28 18.92 4.52
N GLY A 158 13.15 18.57 5.15
CA GLY A 158 11.82 18.90 4.64
C GLY A 158 11.57 18.36 3.23
N LEU A 159 10.54 18.89 2.56
CA LEU A 159 10.24 18.53 1.16
C LEU A 159 11.24 19.11 0.17
N ALA A 160 11.96 20.18 0.53
CA ALA A 160 13.02 20.76 -0.28
C ALA A 160 14.13 19.74 -0.56
N GLY A 161 14.46 18.88 0.41
CA GLY A 161 15.39 17.76 0.23
C GLY A 161 14.97 16.73 -0.82
N LEU A 162 13.68 16.65 -1.16
CA LEU A 162 13.15 15.79 -2.22
C LEU A 162 13.07 16.50 -3.59
N GLY A 163 13.54 17.75 -3.66
CA GLY A 163 13.43 18.59 -4.84
C GLY A 163 12.08 19.31 -4.98
N GLU A 164 11.25 19.37 -3.93
CA GLU A 164 10.14 20.32 -3.88
C GLU A 164 10.64 21.70 -3.45
N GLY A 165 11.09 22.46 -4.43
CA GLY A 165 11.38 23.89 -4.34
C GLY A 165 11.26 24.51 -5.73
N PRO A 166 11.30 25.84 -5.87
CA PRO A 166 11.52 26.43 -7.18
C PRO A 166 12.81 25.83 -7.75
N LEU A 167 12.79 25.37 -8.99
CA LEU A 167 14.03 25.28 -9.76
C LEU A 167 14.57 26.70 -9.79
N LEU A 168 15.50 27.03 -8.90
CA LEU A 168 16.26 28.26 -9.08
C LEU A 168 16.85 28.17 -10.49
N PRO A 169 16.66 29.19 -11.35
CA PRO A 169 17.28 29.17 -12.66
C PRO A 169 18.77 28.95 -12.42
N GLN A 170 19.32 27.89 -13.02
CA GLN A 170 20.75 27.74 -13.12
C GLN A 170 21.23 28.99 -13.88
N VAL A 171 21.74 29.97 -13.16
CA VAL A 171 22.49 31.05 -13.77
C VAL A 171 23.73 30.38 -14.31
N VAL A 172 23.66 30.05 -15.58
CA VAL A 172 24.80 29.69 -16.40
C VAL A 172 25.70 30.91 -16.41
N ASP A 173 26.73 30.92 -15.58
CA ASP A 173 27.76 31.95 -15.64
C ASP A 173 28.73 31.61 -16.78
N LEU A 174 28.28 31.84 -18.01
CA LEU A 174 29.07 31.66 -19.24
C LEU A 174 30.01 32.85 -19.51
N ARG A 175 30.31 33.70 -18.53
CA ARG A 175 31.16 34.89 -18.72
C ARG A 175 32.53 34.84 -18.04
N ALA A 176 33.03 33.65 -17.71
CA ALA A 176 34.43 33.47 -17.27
C ALA A 176 35.41 33.05 -18.39
N ASN A 177 35.01 33.06 -19.66
CA ASN A 177 35.87 32.61 -20.77
C ASN A 177 36.06 33.65 -21.88
N SER A 178 36.48 34.87 -21.52
CA SER A 178 36.97 35.85 -22.51
C SER A 178 38.10 36.69 -21.92
N ARG A 179 39.23 36.06 -21.58
CA ARG A 179 40.52 36.75 -21.46
C ARG A 179 41.68 35.75 -21.48
N ALA A 180 41.93 35.20 -22.66
CA ALA A 180 43.23 34.64 -23.03
C ALA A 180 43.29 34.52 -24.55
N GLU A 181 43.61 35.62 -25.23
CA GLU A 181 44.03 35.77 -26.64
C GLU A 181 44.10 37.30 -26.84
N THR A 182 45.15 37.99 -27.30
CA THR A 182 46.53 37.69 -27.71
C THR A 182 47.21 39.07 -27.83
N LEU A 183 48.54 39.14 -27.61
CA LEU A 183 49.47 40.28 -27.85
C LEU A 183 49.54 41.40 -26.80
#